data_AF-A0A2A2Q0S4-F1
#
_entry.id   AF-A0A2A2Q0S4-F1
#
_cell.length_a   1.000
_cell.length_b   1.000
_cell.length_c   1.000
_cell.angle_alpha   90.00
_cell.angle_beta   90.00
_cell.angle_gamma   90.00
#
_symmetry.space_group_name_H-M   'P 1'
#
loop_
_entity.id
_entity.type
_entity.pdbx_description
1 polymer ?
#
loop_
_entity_poly.entity_id
_entity_poly.type
_entity_poly.pdbx_seq_one_letter_code
_entity_poly.pdbx_strand_id
1 'polypeptide(L)'
;NLTFQRVNVAPPGGTIRTCPAWADIFQFSNCKGHVLIDSCRLSGMQDDAINCHGTYLSIVGKVDERRLHLRFKHPQTYGFAAFIPGDEVAVICGPKLREYEGNPRRRVTALERKSDKDWILTLDGPLPRFGENDVIDNRTWHPDITVRNNHFSVAPVSGFLLTTPGKAIVENNTFHRCRAYAISMSADSMKWFESAPVRDALIRNNRFIECGVWINPAQDAIRADEPIHENIRITGNHFEGAGVNAKGARNLRITGNRSTGGPIPIVLDPSCSDTVVEDN
;
A
#
# COMPACT_ATOMS: atom_id res chain seq x y z
N ASN A 1 -12.94 0.81 12.39
CA ASN A 1 -12.06 1.63 13.23
C ASN A 1 -11.22 0.72 14.10
N LEU A 2 -9.91 0.76 13.92
CA LEU A 2 -8.93 -0.03 14.67
C LEU A 2 -7.92 0.92 15.32
N THR A 3 -7.51 0.64 16.55
CA THR A 3 -6.59 1.49 17.29
C THR A 3 -5.62 0.63 18.08
N PHE A 4 -4.33 0.84 17.82
CA PHE A 4 -3.22 0.17 18.47
C PHE A 4 -2.39 1.25 19.14
N GLN A 5 -2.42 1.26 20.48
CA GLN A 5 -1.69 2.25 21.27
C GLN A 5 -0.77 1.56 22.25
N ARG A 6 0.50 2.00 22.29
CA ARG A 6 1.50 1.48 23.22
C ARG A 6 1.68 -0.04 23.12
N VAL A 7 1.52 -0.57 21.91
CA VAL A 7 1.80 -1.98 21.62
C VAL A 7 3.30 -2.16 21.40
N ASN A 8 3.90 -3.10 22.12
CA ASN A 8 5.32 -3.39 22.05
C ASN A 8 5.52 -4.82 21.53
N VAL A 9 5.98 -4.94 20.29
CA VAL A 9 6.40 -6.21 19.69
C VAL A 9 7.89 -6.09 19.44
N ALA A 10 8.69 -6.67 20.32
CA ALA A 10 10.14 -6.60 20.28
C ALA A 10 10.74 -7.89 20.86
N PRO A 11 11.97 -8.27 20.48
CA PRO A 11 12.63 -9.40 21.09
C PRO A 11 12.80 -9.18 22.60
N PRO A 12 12.63 -10.22 23.44
CA PRO A 12 12.77 -10.06 24.88
C PRO A 12 14.21 -9.74 25.25
N GLY A 13 14.40 -8.63 25.97
CA GLY A 13 15.71 -8.19 26.45
C GLY A 13 16.37 -9.21 27.36
N GLY A 14 17.70 -9.28 27.33
CA GLY A 14 18.48 -10.22 28.14
C GLY A 14 18.40 -11.68 27.66
N THR A 15 17.88 -11.92 26.44
CA THR A 15 17.80 -13.27 25.85
C THR A 15 18.51 -13.32 24.51
N ILE A 16 18.77 -14.53 24.03
CA ILE A 16 19.30 -14.78 22.66
C ILE A 16 18.22 -14.71 21.58
N ARG A 17 16.94 -14.51 21.94
CA ARG A 17 15.85 -14.48 20.95
C ARG A 17 15.89 -13.16 20.19
N THR A 18 15.81 -13.24 18.87
CA THR A 18 15.91 -12.07 17.96
C THR A 18 14.65 -11.80 17.15
N CYS A 19 13.71 -12.74 17.13
CA CYS A 19 12.51 -12.70 16.30
C CYS A 19 11.24 -12.80 17.18
N PRO A 20 10.49 -11.71 17.38
CA PRO A 20 9.21 -11.73 18.09
C PRO A 20 8.01 -12.01 17.17
N ALA A 21 8.18 -11.87 15.85
CA ALA A 21 7.18 -12.11 14.83
C ALA A 21 7.84 -12.64 13.56
N TRP A 22 7.37 -13.78 13.06
CA TRP A 22 7.89 -14.41 11.85
C TRP A 22 7.34 -13.79 10.56
N ALA A 23 6.25 -13.04 10.66
CA ALA A 23 5.60 -12.33 9.58
C ALA A 23 5.33 -10.87 10.03
N ASP A 24 4.43 -10.19 9.33
CA ASP A 24 4.03 -8.82 9.64
C ASP A 24 3.56 -8.70 11.09
N ILE A 25 3.79 -7.53 11.71
CA ILE A 25 3.22 -7.27 13.04
C ILE A 25 1.76 -6.83 12.91
N PHE A 26 1.49 -5.85 12.03
CA PHE A 26 0.15 -5.36 11.75
C PHE A 26 -0.15 -5.47 10.25
N GLN A 27 -1.07 -6.37 9.89
CA GLN A 27 -1.51 -6.53 8.50
C GLN A 27 -3.00 -6.18 8.39
N PHE A 28 -3.32 -5.20 7.54
CA PHE A 28 -4.68 -4.74 7.27
C PHE A 28 -5.00 -5.02 5.80
N SER A 29 -5.81 -6.05 5.55
CA SER A 29 -6.33 -6.36 4.23
C SER A 29 -7.85 -6.11 4.18
N ASN A 30 -8.32 -5.46 3.12
CA ASN A 30 -9.75 -5.14 2.88
C ASN A 30 -10.42 -4.49 4.11
N CYS A 31 -9.79 -3.48 4.70
CA CYS A 31 -10.30 -2.73 5.86
C CYS A 31 -10.98 -1.42 5.44
N LYS A 32 -11.88 -0.87 6.26
CA LYS A 32 -12.48 0.45 6.04
C LYS A 32 -12.60 1.27 7.33
N GLY A 33 -12.84 2.57 7.18
CA GLY A 33 -12.84 3.52 8.28
C GLY A 33 -11.41 3.93 8.61
N HIS A 34 -11.10 4.09 9.90
CA HIS A 34 -9.80 4.59 10.33
C HIS A 34 -8.96 3.55 11.08
N VAL A 35 -7.67 3.47 10.74
CA VAL A 35 -6.64 2.71 11.47
C VAL A 35 -5.68 3.69 12.14
N LEU A 36 -5.53 3.59 13.46
CA LEU A 36 -4.58 4.37 14.24
C LEU A 36 -3.51 3.47 14.87
N ILE A 37 -2.24 3.78 14.63
CA ILE A 37 -1.08 3.15 15.27
C ILE A 37 -0.26 4.24 15.92
N ASP A 38 -0.25 4.25 17.26
CA ASP A 38 0.30 5.36 18.03
C ASP A 38 1.14 4.89 19.21
N SER A 39 2.34 5.45 19.35
CA SER A 39 3.23 5.22 20.49
C SER A 39 3.65 3.76 20.67
N CYS A 40 3.75 2.99 19.59
CA CYS A 40 4.15 1.58 19.56
C CYS A 40 5.67 1.41 19.36
N ARG A 41 6.20 0.26 19.79
CA ARG A 41 7.58 -0.17 19.50
C ARG A 41 7.56 -1.51 18.76
N LEU A 42 8.01 -1.49 17.51
CA LEU A 42 7.94 -2.61 16.59
C LEU A 42 9.37 -2.98 16.13
N SER A 43 9.88 -4.13 16.55
CA SER A 43 11.28 -4.50 16.32
C SER A 43 11.50 -5.98 16.11
N GLY A 44 12.48 -6.34 15.25
CA GLY A 44 13.00 -7.70 15.11
C GLY A 44 12.07 -8.69 14.38
N MET A 45 10.92 -8.24 13.89
CA MET A 45 10.04 -8.97 12.99
C MET A 45 10.80 -9.44 11.73
N GLN A 46 10.34 -10.51 11.08
CA GLN A 46 10.95 -11.02 9.86
C GLN A 46 10.26 -10.56 8.57
N ASP A 47 9.23 -9.74 8.69
CA ASP A 47 8.51 -9.11 7.58
C ASP A 47 8.20 -7.63 7.91
N ASP A 48 7.24 -7.02 7.22
CA ASP A 48 6.88 -5.61 7.42
C ASP A 48 6.35 -5.33 8.86
N ALA A 49 6.66 -4.16 9.43
CA ALA A 49 6.01 -3.81 10.71
C ALA A 49 4.50 -3.58 10.51
N ILE A 50 4.17 -2.92 9.41
CA ILE A 50 2.81 -2.59 9.00
C ILE A 50 2.68 -2.88 7.52
N ASN A 51 1.65 -3.62 7.12
CA ASN A 51 1.19 -3.70 5.74
C ASN A 51 -0.29 -3.32 5.69
N CYS A 52 -0.64 -2.34 4.86
CA CYS A 52 -2.02 -1.88 4.69
C CYS A 52 -2.40 -1.87 3.22
N HIS A 53 -3.32 -2.75 2.85
CA HIS A 53 -3.72 -2.98 1.46
C HIS A 53 -5.20 -3.45 1.36
N GLY A 54 -5.73 -3.46 0.15
CA GLY A 54 -6.87 -4.28 -0.26
C GLY A 54 -6.40 -5.47 -1.11
N THR A 55 -7.34 -6.25 -1.63
CA THR A 55 -7.04 -7.45 -2.42
C THR A 55 -7.65 -7.33 -3.81
N TYR A 56 -6.81 -7.41 -4.84
CA TYR A 56 -7.25 -7.59 -6.21
C TYR A 56 -7.69 -9.04 -6.44
N LEU A 57 -8.82 -9.24 -7.13
CA LEU A 57 -9.18 -10.54 -7.70
C LEU A 57 -9.04 -10.48 -9.22
N SER A 58 -8.43 -11.49 -9.83
CA SER A 58 -8.37 -11.59 -11.29
C SER A 58 -9.74 -11.84 -11.88
N ILE A 59 -10.04 -11.15 -12.97
CA ILE A 59 -11.22 -11.44 -13.79
C ILE A 59 -10.86 -12.64 -14.68
N VAL A 60 -11.46 -13.79 -14.40
CA VAL A 60 -11.30 -15.02 -15.20
C VAL A 60 -12.12 -14.93 -16.48
N GLY A 61 -13.30 -14.33 -16.40
CA GLY A 61 -14.17 -14.11 -17.55
C GLY A 61 -15.56 -13.64 -17.15
N LYS A 62 -16.42 -13.47 -18.16
CA LYS A 62 -17.84 -13.21 -17.95
C LYS A 62 -18.62 -14.52 -17.83
N VAL A 63 -19.58 -14.55 -16.92
CA VAL A 63 -20.62 -15.60 -16.87
C VAL A 63 -21.81 -15.17 -17.70
N ASP A 64 -22.22 -13.90 -17.59
CA ASP A 64 -23.22 -13.24 -18.42
C ASP A 64 -23.03 -11.71 -18.39
N GLU A 65 -24.03 -10.95 -18.82
CA GLU A 65 -24.00 -9.48 -18.93
C GLU A 65 -23.88 -8.74 -17.60
N ARG A 66 -24.03 -9.40 -16.45
CA ARG A 66 -23.94 -8.78 -15.11
C ARG A 66 -23.07 -9.56 -14.12
N ARG A 67 -22.55 -10.73 -14.52
CA ARG A 67 -21.81 -11.63 -13.62
C ARG A 67 -20.39 -11.88 -14.12
N LEU A 68 -19.42 -11.65 -13.24
CA LEU A 68 -18.00 -11.96 -13.47
C LEU A 68 -17.59 -13.21 -12.70
N HIS A 69 -16.80 -14.06 -13.34
CA HIS A 69 -16.02 -15.09 -12.67
C HIS A 69 -14.70 -14.48 -12.22
N LEU A 70 -14.48 -14.45 -10.91
CA LEU A 70 -13.30 -13.92 -10.26
C LEU A 70 -12.46 -15.03 -9.63
N ARG A 71 -11.14 -14.79 -9.54
CA ARG A 71 -10.20 -15.72 -8.91
C ARG A 71 -9.18 -15.03 -8.03
N PHE A 72 -9.02 -15.55 -6.82
CA PHE A 72 -7.84 -15.32 -5.99
C PHE A 72 -6.61 -16.01 -6.59
N LYS A 73 -5.59 -15.24 -6.97
CA LYS A 73 -4.39 -15.76 -7.63
C LYS A 73 -3.27 -16.11 -6.66
N HIS A 74 -3.03 -15.27 -5.66
CA HIS A 74 -1.95 -15.48 -4.72
C HIS A 74 -2.18 -16.75 -3.88
N PRO A 75 -1.18 -17.65 -3.72
CA PRO A 75 -1.37 -18.90 -2.99
C PRO A 75 -1.65 -18.72 -1.50
N GLN A 76 -1.38 -17.55 -0.90
CA GLN A 76 -1.64 -17.30 0.53
C GLN A 76 -2.89 -16.44 0.77
N THR A 77 -3.62 -16.04 -0.27
CA THR A 77 -4.76 -15.12 -0.16
C THR A 77 -5.99 -15.73 -0.83
N TYR A 78 -6.85 -16.41 -0.07
CA TYR A 78 -8.10 -17.00 -0.58
C TYR A 78 -9.07 -17.37 0.55
N GLY A 79 -10.28 -17.84 0.20
CA GLY A 79 -11.20 -18.47 1.15
C GLY A 79 -12.14 -17.53 1.90
N PHE A 80 -12.09 -16.24 1.62
CA PHE A 80 -12.94 -15.22 2.23
C PHE A 80 -13.71 -14.41 1.17
N ALA A 81 -14.82 -13.79 1.59
CA ALA A 81 -15.60 -12.91 0.73
C ALA A 81 -14.92 -11.53 0.60
N ALA A 82 -14.27 -11.27 -0.53
CA ALA A 82 -13.61 -9.99 -0.80
C ALA A 82 -14.59 -8.83 -1.09
N PHE A 83 -15.88 -9.14 -1.30
CA PHE A 83 -16.95 -8.20 -1.62
C PHE A 83 -18.22 -8.57 -0.88
N ILE A 84 -19.04 -7.57 -0.55
CA ILE A 84 -20.40 -7.76 -0.03
C ILE A 84 -21.41 -6.92 -0.82
N PRO A 85 -22.71 -7.29 -0.84
CA PRO A 85 -23.74 -6.46 -1.46
C PRO A 85 -23.70 -5.01 -0.96
N GLY A 86 -23.73 -4.07 -1.89
CA GLY A 86 -23.60 -2.63 -1.64
C GLY A 86 -22.21 -2.05 -1.88
N ASP A 87 -21.15 -2.88 -1.91
CA ASP A 87 -19.79 -2.41 -2.20
C ASP A 87 -19.69 -1.81 -3.61
N GLU A 88 -18.91 -0.74 -3.75
CA GLU A 88 -18.51 -0.19 -5.04
C GLU A 88 -17.25 -0.91 -5.53
N VAL A 89 -17.24 -1.33 -6.80
CA VAL A 89 -16.11 -2.02 -7.42
C VAL A 89 -15.73 -1.35 -8.74
N ALA A 90 -14.46 -1.50 -9.09
CA ALA A 90 -13.91 -1.01 -10.36
C ALA A 90 -13.05 -2.08 -11.03
N VAL A 91 -13.13 -2.15 -12.37
CA VAL A 91 -12.17 -2.91 -13.17
C VAL A 91 -10.90 -2.10 -13.31
N ILE A 92 -9.78 -2.73 -12.98
CA ILE A 92 -8.44 -2.16 -13.02
C ILE A 92 -7.66 -2.84 -14.14
N CYS A 93 -7.11 -2.02 -15.05
CA CYS A 93 -6.17 -2.45 -16.06
C CYS A 93 -4.92 -3.00 -15.38
N GLY A 94 -4.72 -4.32 -15.40
CA GLY A 94 -3.65 -4.98 -14.65
C GLY A 94 -2.26 -4.40 -14.94
N PRO A 95 -1.84 -4.33 -16.22
CA PRO A 95 -0.54 -3.76 -16.62
C PRO A 95 -0.33 -2.29 -16.25
N LYS A 96 -1.40 -1.53 -15.96
CA LYS A 96 -1.32 -0.09 -15.66
C LYS A 96 -1.73 0.27 -14.23
N LEU A 97 -2.28 -0.67 -13.47
CA LEU A 97 -2.82 -0.49 -12.11
C LEU A 97 -3.76 0.73 -11.98
N ARG A 98 -4.61 0.94 -12.98
CA ARG A 98 -5.61 2.04 -13.00
C ARG A 98 -6.91 1.63 -13.66
N GLU A 99 -7.97 2.34 -13.33
CA GLU A 99 -9.27 2.21 -14.02
C GLU A 99 -9.13 2.61 -15.50
N TYR A 100 -9.92 1.97 -16.37
CA TYR A 100 -10.07 2.46 -17.75
C TYR A 100 -10.88 3.77 -17.75
N GLU A 101 -10.46 4.72 -18.58
CA GLU A 101 -11.22 5.94 -18.80
C GLU A 101 -12.64 5.64 -19.29
N GLY A 102 -13.63 6.29 -18.69
CA GLY A 102 -15.05 6.13 -19.01
C GLY A 102 -15.69 4.81 -18.55
N ASN A 103 -14.93 3.90 -17.92
CA ASN A 103 -15.47 2.64 -17.43
C ASN A 103 -16.31 2.87 -16.18
N PRO A 104 -17.56 2.35 -16.11
CA PRO A 104 -18.40 2.58 -14.95
C PRO A 104 -17.89 1.77 -13.76
N ARG A 105 -17.83 2.41 -12.59
CA ARG A 105 -17.87 1.68 -11.33
C ARG A 105 -19.26 1.08 -11.13
N ARG A 106 -19.33 -0.05 -10.45
CA ARG A 106 -20.58 -0.81 -10.24
C ARG A 106 -20.79 -1.12 -8.78
N ARG A 107 -22.03 -1.35 -8.38
CA ARG A 107 -22.35 -1.89 -7.05
C ARG A 107 -22.50 -3.40 -7.10
N VAL A 108 -21.97 -4.06 -6.08
CA VAL A 108 -22.15 -5.49 -5.88
C VAL A 108 -23.58 -5.75 -5.41
N THR A 109 -24.27 -6.72 -6.02
CA THR A 109 -25.60 -7.16 -5.59
C THR A 109 -25.58 -8.56 -4.99
N ALA A 110 -24.63 -9.40 -5.39
CA ALA A 110 -24.43 -10.73 -4.83
C ALA A 110 -23.00 -11.22 -5.07
N LEU A 111 -22.53 -12.11 -4.20
CA LEU A 111 -21.27 -12.82 -4.35
C LEU A 111 -21.51 -14.31 -4.04
N GLU A 112 -21.14 -15.20 -4.97
CA GLU A 112 -21.31 -16.64 -4.84
C GLU A 112 -19.95 -17.34 -4.80
N ARG A 113 -19.70 -18.17 -3.77
CA ARG A 113 -18.49 -19.00 -3.67
C ARG A 113 -18.62 -20.24 -4.55
N LYS A 114 -17.70 -20.44 -5.49
CA LYS A 114 -17.59 -21.69 -6.27
C LYS A 114 -16.51 -22.61 -5.70
N SER A 115 -15.42 -22.03 -5.23
CA SER A 115 -14.36 -22.70 -4.48
C SER A 115 -13.72 -21.70 -3.52
N ASP A 116 -12.69 -22.11 -2.78
CA ASP A 116 -11.85 -21.23 -1.99
C ASP A 116 -11.25 -20.08 -2.82
N LYS A 117 -10.94 -20.35 -4.08
CA LYS A 117 -10.31 -19.38 -4.99
C LYS A 117 -11.26 -18.75 -5.98
N ASP A 118 -12.34 -19.43 -6.37
CA ASP A 118 -13.23 -19.04 -7.45
C ASP A 118 -14.58 -18.53 -6.93
N TRP A 119 -14.99 -17.37 -7.43
CA TRP A 119 -16.20 -16.69 -7.00
C TRP A 119 -16.94 -16.07 -8.18
N ILE A 120 -18.27 -16.00 -8.12
CA ILE A 120 -19.09 -15.27 -9.08
C ILE A 120 -19.60 -13.98 -8.43
N LEU A 121 -19.18 -12.84 -8.97
CA LEU A 121 -19.63 -11.51 -8.55
C LEU A 121 -20.78 -11.05 -9.45
N THR A 122 -21.89 -10.64 -8.86
CA THR A 122 -23.03 -10.05 -9.57
C THR A 122 -23.08 -8.54 -9.33
N LEU A 123 -23.19 -7.77 -10.41
CA LEU A 123 -23.20 -6.31 -10.41
C LEU A 123 -24.61 -5.74 -10.64
N ASP A 124 -24.84 -4.50 -10.21
CA ASP A 124 -26.09 -3.76 -10.34
C ASP A 124 -26.45 -3.32 -11.77
N GLY A 125 -25.51 -3.46 -12.72
CA GLY A 125 -25.71 -3.14 -14.14
C GLY A 125 -24.76 -3.91 -15.05
N PRO A 126 -24.72 -3.57 -16.35
CA PRO A 126 -23.85 -4.22 -17.33
C PRO A 126 -22.38 -4.23 -16.91
N LEU A 127 -21.68 -5.32 -17.22
CA LEU A 127 -20.26 -5.45 -16.92
C LEU A 127 -19.45 -4.26 -17.49
N PRO A 128 -18.55 -3.64 -16.70
CA PRO A 128 -17.56 -2.72 -17.25
C PRO A 128 -16.66 -3.44 -18.24
N ARG A 129 -16.02 -2.70 -19.17
CA ARG A 129 -15.02 -3.26 -20.06
C ARG A 129 -13.85 -3.81 -19.23
N PHE A 130 -13.37 -4.99 -19.61
CA PHE A 130 -12.16 -5.61 -19.09
C PHE A 130 -11.40 -6.31 -20.22
N GLY A 131 -10.10 -6.51 -20.02
CA GLY A 131 -9.18 -7.24 -20.89
C GLY A 131 -8.49 -8.38 -20.16
N GLU A 132 -7.48 -8.95 -20.82
CA GLU A 132 -6.65 -10.00 -20.23
C GLU A 132 -5.81 -9.45 -19.07
N ASN A 133 -5.64 -10.26 -18.02
CA ASN A 133 -4.91 -9.92 -16.79
C ASN A 133 -5.50 -8.76 -15.97
N ASP A 134 -6.68 -8.28 -16.32
CA ASP A 134 -7.36 -7.27 -15.53
C ASP A 134 -7.89 -7.87 -14.22
N VAL A 135 -7.93 -7.00 -13.23
CA VAL A 135 -8.38 -7.32 -11.88
C VAL A 135 -9.55 -6.45 -11.51
N ILE A 136 -10.31 -6.90 -10.52
CA ILE A 136 -11.36 -6.11 -9.90
C ILE A 136 -10.90 -5.72 -8.49
N ASP A 137 -11.17 -4.47 -8.14
CA ASP A 137 -10.85 -3.90 -6.84
C ASP A 137 -12.11 -3.47 -6.10
N ASN A 138 -12.07 -3.61 -4.78
CA ASN A 138 -13.12 -3.13 -3.89
C ASN A 138 -12.84 -1.68 -3.50
N ARG A 139 -13.61 -0.74 -4.03
CA ARG A 139 -13.41 0.71 -3.80
C ARG A 139 -14.00 1.18 -2.47
N THR A 140 -14.76 0.33 -1.78
CA THR A 140 -15.35 0.62 -0.46
C THR A 140 -14.38 0.33 0.70
N TRP A 141 -13.48 -0.65 0.54
CA TRP A 141 -12.69 -1.21 1.64
C TRP A 141 -11.21 -0.83 1.57
N HIS A 142 -10.98 0.48 1.65
CA HIS A 142 -9.66 1.09 1.81
C HIS A 142 -9.69 2.03 3.01
N PRO A 143 -8.90 1.79 4.08
CA PRO A 143 -8.97 2.60 5.28
C PRO A 143 -8.13 3.87 5.13
N ASP A 144 -8.54 4.92 5.84
CA ASP A 144 -7.61 5.98 6.25
C ASP A 144 -6.69 5.41 7.33
N ILE A 145 -5.41 5.78 7.29
CA ILE A 145 -4.42 5.28 8.27
C ILE A 145 -3.58 6.42 8.83
N THR A 146 -3.41 6.43 10.15
CA THR A 146 -2.51 7.33 10.87
C THR A 146 -1.51 6.53 11.69
N VAL A 147 -0.22 6.73 11.39
CA VAL A 147 0.91 6.08 12.03
C VAL A 147 1.76 7.17 12.68
N ARG A 148 1.74 7.27 14.02
CA ARG A 148 2.44 8.34 14.72
C ARG A 148 3.17 7.95 15.99
N ASN A 149 4.24 8.69 16.31
CA ASN A 149 4.98 8.53 17.56
C ASN A 149 5.54 7.11 17.79
N ASN A 150 5.72 6.31 16.74
CA ASN A 150 6.17 4.92 16.85
C ASN A 150 7.70 4.81 16.67
N HIS A 151 8.25 3.70 17.14
CA HIS A 151 9.64 3.32 16.90
C HIS A 151 9.71 1.97 16.19
N PHE A 152 10.30 1.98 14.99
CA PHE A 152 10.53 0.80 14.15
C PHE A 152 12.03 0.49 14.11
N SER A 153 12.45 -0.74 14.43
CA SER A 153 13.88 -1.06 14.45
C SER A 153 14.26 -2.50 14.13
N VAL A 154 15.40 -2.70 13.47
CA VAL A 154 15.99 -4.04 13.20
C VAL A 154 15.03 -4.93 12.38
N ALA A 155 14.33 -4.33 11.41
CA ALA A 155 13.44 -5.05 10.50
C ALA A 155 14.22 -5.43 9.22
N PRO A 156 14.24 -6.70 8.79
CA PRO A 156 14.90 -7.13 7.56
C PRO A 156 14.12 -6.73 6.30
N VAL A 157 12.85 -6.33 6.42
CA VAL A 157 11.99 -5.87 5.33
C VAL A 157 11.61 -4.40 5.55
N SER A 158 10.34 -4.00 5.43
CA SER A 158 9.93 -2.61 5.52
C SER A 158 9.46 -2.22 6.92
N GLY A 159 9.61 -0.94 7.28
CA GLY A 159 8.87 -0.41 8.43
C GLY A 159 7.37 -0.36 8.15
N PHE A 160 6.98 0.19 7.00
CA PHE A 160 5.59 0.29 6.59
C PHE A 160 5.45 0.10 5.08
N LEU A 161 4.78 -0.98 4.66
CA LEU A 161 4.24 -1.15 3.31
C LEU A 161 2.86 -0.51 3.20
N LEU A 162 2.81 0.64 2.53
CA LEU A 162 1.64 1.51 2.40
C LEU A 162 1.01 1.38 1.01
N THR A 163 -0.13 0.70 0.94
CA THR A 163 -0.84 0.37 -0.30
C THR A 163 -2.34 0.69 -0.17
N THR A 164 -2.70 1.91 0.22
CA THR A 164 -4.11 2.35 0.33
C THR A 164 -4.37 3.64 -0.46
N PRO A 165 -5.50 3.74 -1.19
CA PRO A 165 -5.99 5.00 -1.73
C PRO A 165 -6.66 5.90 -0.67
N GLY A 166 -6.94 5.36 0.52
CA GLY A 166 -7.36 6.16 1.67
C GLY A 166 -6.26 7.12 2.13
N LYS A 167 -6.63 8.10 2.95
CA LYS A 167 -5.68 9.11 3.43
C LYS A 167 -4.67 8.49 4.40
N ALA A 168 -3.39 8.63 4.09
CA ALA A 168 -2.30 8.17 4.95
C ALA A 168 -1.56 9.34 5.61
N ILE A 169 -1.42 9.29 6.93
CA ILE A 169 -0.59 10.22 7.70
C ILE A 169 0.47 9.41 8.44
N VAL A 170 1.74 9.69 8.17
CA VAL A 170 2.89 9.08 8.85
C VAL A 170 3.72 10.19 9.46
N GLU A 171 3.65 10.35 10.79
CA GLU A 171 4.27 11.49 11.46
C GLU A 171 4.98 11.19 12.78
N ASN A 172 6.07 11.91 13.06
CA ASN A 172 6.78 11.83 14.33
C ASN A 172 7.26 10.40 14.68
N ASN A 173 7.48 9.53 13.70
CA ASN A 173 8.00 8.19 13.92
C ASN A 173 9.53 8.17 13.80
N THR A 174 10.17 7.18 14.42
CA THR A 174 11.56 6.83 14.16
C THR A 174 11.62 5.49 13.45
N PHE A 175 12.20 5.47 12.25
CA PHE A 175 12.55 4.27 11.52
C PHE A 175 14.06 4.09 11.59
N HIS A 176 14.52 2.95 12.07
CA HIS A 176 15.92 2.71 12.37
C HIS A 176 16.37 1.36 11.82
N ARG A 177 17.16 1.39 10.74
CA ARG A 177 17.70 0.21 10.05
C ARG A 177 16.61 -0.79 9.63
N CYS A 178 15.58 -0.28 8.95
CA CYS A 178 14.66 -1.12 8.18
C CYS A 178 15.35 -1.45 6.85
N ARG A 179 15.76 -2.71 6.67
CA ARG A 179 16.75 -3.10 5.65
C ARG A 179 16.24 -2.97 4.21
N ALA A 180 14.95 -3.23 3.95
CA ALA A 180 14.38 -2.91 2.65
C ALA A 180 14.16 -1.39 2.60
N TYR A 181 13.13 -0.89 3.29
CA TYR A 181 12.79 0.54 3.32
C TYR A 181 12.12 0.92 4.63
N ALA A 182 12.19 2.19 5.03
CA ALA A 182 11.42 2.68 6.17
C ALA A 182 9.93 2.68 5.84
N ILE A 183 9.58 3.31 4.72
CA ILE A 183 8.23 3.34 4.16
C ILE A 183 8.36 2.95 2.70
N SER A 184 7.60 1.94 2.28
CA SER A 184 7.49 1.51 0.90
C SER A 184 6.05 1.76 0.43
N MET A 185 5.88 2.32 -0.76
CA MET A 185 4.61 2.41 -1.44
C MET A 185 4.67 1.52 -2.67
N SER A 186 3.81 0.51 -2.71
CA SER A 186 3.70 -0.44 -3.79
C SER A 186 2.25 -0.49 -4.30
N ALA A 187 2.04 -1.30 -5.32
CA ALA A 187 0.78 -1.88 -5.74
C ALA A 187 1.14 -2.94 -6.78
N ASP A 188 0.47 -4.08 -6.76
CA ASP A 188 0.72 -5.13 -7.75
C ASP A 188 -0.51 -5.99 -8.03
N SER A 189 -0.70 -6.37 -9.27
CA SER A 189 -1.77 -7.27 -9.72
C SER A 189 -1.21 -8.54 -10.37
N MET A 190 0.03 -8.90 -10.05
CA MET A 190 0.76 -9.97 -10.75
C MET A 190 1.38 -10.99 -9.82
N LYS A 191 1.88 -10.55 -8.66
CA LYS A 191 2.56 -11.41 -7.69
C LYS A 191 1.71 -11.59 -6.44
N TRP A 192 1.55 -10.54 -5.63
CA TRP A 192 0.81 -10.58 -4.37
C TRP A 192 -0.67 -10.25 -4.54
N PHE A 193 -1.03 -9.54 -5.61
CA PHE A 193 -2.40 -9.07 -5.85
C PHE A 193 -2.88 -8.11 -4.74
N GLU A 194 -1.96 -7.30 -4.24
CA GLU A 194 -2.22 -6.28 -3.22
C GLU A 194 -2.57 -4.94 -3.88
N SER A 195 -3.81 -4.53 -3.65
CA SER A 195 -4.36 -3.24 -4.07
C SER A 195 -4.19 -2.21 -2.95
N ALA A 196 -4.25 -0.90 -3.15
CA ALA A 196 -4.31 -0.18 -4.41
C ALA A 196 -3.35 1.02 -4.37
N PRO A 197 -3.10 1.68 -5.51
CA PRO A 197 -2.18 2.81 -5.53
C PRO A 197 -2.55 3.91 -4.54
N VAL A 198 -1.55 4.41 -3.84
CA VAL A 198 -1.62 5.58 -2.96
C VAL A 198 -2.17 6.82 -3.70
N ARG A 199 -3.14 7.51 -3.07
CA ARG A 199 -3.80 8.72 -3.61
C ARG A 199 -3.70 9.96 -2.74
N ASP A 200 -3.39 9.83 -1.45
CA ASP A 200 -3.07 10.93 -0.55
C ASP A 200 -2.21 10.43 0.62
N ALA A 201 -0.93 10.79 0.62
CA ALA A 201 -0.02 10.47 1.72
C ALA A 201 0.73 11.71 2.20
N LEU A 202 0.78 11.88 3.52
CA LEU A 202 1.59 12.88 4.20
C LEU A 202 2.59 12.18 5.13
N ILE A 203 3.87 12.26 4.77
CA ILE A 203 5.00 11.73 5.53
C ILE A 203 5.77 12.93 6.09
N ARG A 204 5.61 13.22 7.39
CA ARG A 204 6.20 14.42 7.99
C ARG A 204 6.86 14.22 9.34
N ASN A 205 7.91 15.00 9.62
CA ASN A 205 8.56 15.05 10.93
C ASN A 205 9.04 13.68 11.45
N ASN A 206 9.28 12.71 10.55
CA ASN A 206 9.85 11.42 10.92
C ASN A 206 11.38 11.51 10.96
N ARG A 207 12.00 10.60 11.70
CA ARG A 207 13.44 10.36 11.69
C ARG A 207 13.72 9.03 11.02
N PHE A 208 14.58 9.06 10.01
CA PHE A 208 14.97 7.92 9.20
C PHE A 208 16.47 7.67 9.38
N ILE A 209 16.84 6.54 9.99
CA ILE A 209 18.23 6.20 10.32
C ILE A 209 18.62 4.96 9.53
N GLU A 210 19.50 5.15 8.54
CA GLU A 210 20.01 4.10 7.64
C GLU A 210 18.88 3.33 6.92
N CYS A 211 17.79 4.03 6.61
CA CYS A 211 16.66 3.57 5.79
C CYS A 211 15.90 4.78 5.26
N GLY A 212 15.15 4.63 4.15
CA GLY A 212 14.53 5.76 3.46
C GLY A 212 13.09 5.50 3.00
N VAL A 213 12.55 6.42 2.20
CA VAL A 213 11.22 6.28 1.58
C VAL A 213 11.38 5.77 0.15
N TRP A 214 10.59 4.76 -0.21
CA TRP A 214 10.56 4.20 -1.55
C TRP A 214 9.16 4.19 -2.13
N ILE A 215 8.99 4.82 -3.28
CA ILE A 215 7.74 4.78 -4.04
C ILE A 215 8.04 3.96 -5.28
N ASN A 216 7.58 2.71 -5.30
CA ASN A 216 7.90 1.78 -6.37
C ASN A 216 6.76 0.78 -6.58
N PRO A 217 5.75 1.14 -7.38
CA PRO A 217 4.75 0.18 -7.81
C PRO A 217 5.44 -0.93 -8.62
N ALA A 218 4.94 -2.16 -8.48
CA ALA A 218 5.55 -3.36 -9.03
C ALA A 218 5.25 -3.51 -10.53
N GLN A 219 5.63 -2.50 -11.31
CA GLN A 219 5.58 -2.47 -12.76
C GLN A 219 6.95 -2.10 -13.33
N ASP A 220 7.39 -2.82 -14.35
CA ASP A 220 8.73 -2.66 -14.94
C ASP A 220 8.89 -1.32 -15.67
N ALA A 221 7.85 -0.90 -16.41
CA ALA A 221 7.84 0.34 -17.16
C ALA A 221 6.55 1.13 -16.88
N ILE A 222 6.70 2.41 -16.56
CA ILE A 222 5.61 3.33 -16.29
C ILE A 222 5.83 4.56 -17.15
N ARG A 223 4.78 5.01 -17.84
CA ARG A 223 4.85 6.21 -18.66
C ARG A 223 4.66 7.45 -17.78
N ALA A 224 5.36 8.53 -18.09
CA ALA A 224 5.28 9.78 -17.34
C ALA A 224 3.89 10.45 -17.36
N ASP A 225 3.09 10.19 -18.39
CA ASP A 225 1.69 10.61 -18.52
C ASP A 225 0.71 9.69 -17.75
N GLU A 226 1.17 8.53 -17.30
CA GLU A 226 0.38 7.51 -16.60
C GLU A 226 0.99 7.06 -15.25
N PRO A 227 1.39 7.97 -14.34
CA PRO A 227 1.88 7.61 -13.00
C PRO A 227 0.81 6.85 -12.20
N ILE A 228 1.26 5.95 -11.33
CA ILE A 228 0.40 5.04 -10.58
C ILE A 228 -0.04 5.65 -9.25
N HIS A 229 0.92 6.20 -8.50
CA HIS A 229 0.69 6.87 -7.24
C HIS A 229 0.47 8.36 -7.42
N GLU A 230 -0.28 9.00 -6.53
CA GLU A 230 -0.61 10.42 -6.63
C GLU A 230 -0.63 11.11 -5.26
N ASN A 231 -0.33 12.41 -5.26
CA ASN A 231 -0.47 13.34 -4.12
C ASN A 231 0.29 12.89 -2.86
N ILE A 232 1.60 12.68 -3.02
CA ILE A 232 2.48 12.28 -1.93
C ILE A 232 3.29 13.50 -1.46
N ARG A 233 3.30 13.74 -0.15
CA ARG A 233 4.04 14.83 0.49
C ARG A 233 5.02 14.27 1.50
N ILE A 234 6.31 14.49 1.28
CA ILE A 234 7.41 14.08 2.15
C ILE A 234 8.09 15.34 2.68
N THR A 235 7.75 15.75 3.90
CA THR A 235 8.06 17.11 4.37
C THR A 235 8.65 17.17 5.77
N GLY A 236 9.70 17.94 5.99
CA GLY A 236 10.20 18.20 7.35
C GLY A 236 10.85 17.00 8.05
N ASN A 237 11.18 15.93 7.32
CA ASN A 237 11.77 14.72 7.90
C ASN A 237 13.29 14.88 8.07
N HIS A 238 13.89 14.06 8.95
CA HIS A 238 15.33 13.98 9.14
C HIS A 238 15.85 12.62 8.65
N PHE A 239 16.81 12.62 7.72
CA PHE A 239 17.41 11.41 7.17
C PHE A 239 18.89 11.31 7.53
N GLU A 240 19.32 10.13 7.98
CA GLU A 240 20.71 9.81 8.30
C GLU A 240 21.14 8.62 7.43
N GLY A 241 21.96 8.86 6.40
CA GLY A 241 22.48 7.79 5.54
C GLY A 241 21.49 7.22 4.51
N ALA A 242 20.38 7.91 4.25
CA ALA A 242 19.36 7.50 3.28
C ALA A 242 18.57 8.72 2.75
N GLY A 243 17.58 8.48 1.89
CA GLY A 243 16.76 9.54 1.30
C GLY A 243 15.48 9.03 0.67
N VAL A 244 15.09 9.62 -0.47
CA VAL A 244 13.86 9.29 -1.19
C VAL A 244 14.19 8.72 -2.56
N ASN A 245 13.58 7.60 -2.92
CA ASN A 245 13.58 7.08 -4.28
C ASN A 245 12.13 6.91 -4.75
N ALA A 246 11.81 7.46 -5.92
CA ALA A 246 10.44 7.47 -6.43
C ALA A 246 10.35 7.09 -7.91
N LYS A 247 9.36 6.25 -8.20
CA LYS A 247 8.94 5.81 -9.53
C LYS A 247 7.42 5.85 -9.64
N GLY A 248 6.91 6.37 -10.75
CA GLY A 248 5.49 6.35 -11.10
C GLY A 248 4.61 7.17 -10.15
N ALA A 249 5.07 8.35 -9.72
CA ALA A 249 4.31 9.24 -8.83
C ALA A 249 3.94 10.57 -9.50
N ARG A 250 2.67 10.98 -9.41
CA ARG A 250 2.20 12.32 -9.78
C ARG A 250 2.09 13.21 -8.55
N ASN A 251 2.36 14.50 -8.71
CA ASN A 251 2.18 15.50 -7.64
C ASN A 251 2.93 15.08 -6.37
N LEU A 252 4.21 14.72 -6.55
CA LEU A 252 5.12 14.35 -5.47
C LEU A 252 5.85 15.61 -4.97
N ARG A 253 5.66 15.94 -3.70
CA ARG A 253 6.32 17.08 -3.06
C ARG A 253 7.30 16.60 -2.01
N ILE A 254 8.57 16.90 -2.18
CA ILE A 254 9.65 16.59 -1.25
C ILE A 254 10.24 17.93 -0.79
N THR A 255 9.89 18.38 0.43
CA THR A 255 10.21 19.76 0.84
C THR A 255 10.67 19.88 2.29
N GLY A 256 11.72 20.67 2.56
CA GLY A 256 12.13 20.98 3.94
C GLY A 256 12.71 19.78 4.70
N ASN A 257 13.16 18.74 3.99
CA ASN A 257 13.82 17.60 4.64
C ASN A 257 15.27 17.95 4.96
N ARG A 258 15.88 17.25 5.91
CA ARG A 258 17.23 17.56 6.40
C ARG A 258 18.05 16.31 6.64
N SER A 259 19.37 16.42 6.57
CA SER A 259 20.31 15.38 6.97
C SER A 259 21.43 15.93 7.86
N THR A 260 22.22 15.05 8.46
CA THR A 260 23.45 15.42 9.19
C THR A 260 24.64 15.77 8.28
N GLY A 261 24.56 15.48 6.97
CA GLY A 261 25.68 15.55 6.03
C GLY A 261 25.48 16.44 4.80
N GLY A 262 24.45 17.29 4.78
CA GLY A 262 24.11 18.14 3.63
C GLY A 262 22.73 17.81 3.03
N PRO A 263 22.52 18.02 1.72
CA PRO A 263 21.26 17.71 1.06
C PRO A 263 20.92 16.22 1.16
N ILE A 264 19.64 15.88 1.30
CA ILE A 264 19.22 14.47 1.27
C ILE A 264 19.34 13.88 -0.15
N PRO A 265 19.73 12.59 -0.29
CA PRO A 265 19.66 11.89 -1.58
C PRO A 265 18.22 11.79 -2.07
N ILE A 266 17.95 12.25 -3.29
CA ILE A 266 16.64 12.14 -3.94
C ILE A 266 16.85 11.58 -5.34
N VAL A 267 16.19 10.45 -5.63
CA VAL A 267 16.20 9.81 -6.95
C VAL A 267 14.78 9.78 -7.49
N LEU A 268 14.55 10.46 -8.62
CA LEU A 268 13.28 10.49 -9.32
C LEU A 268 13.44 9.79 -10.67
N ASP A 269 12.65 8.74 -10.87
CA ASP A 269 12.51 8.11 -12.18
C ASP A 269 11.72 9.02 -13.14
N PRO A 270 12.01 9.01 -14.45
CA PRO A 270 11.29 9.83 -15.45
C PRO A 270 9.77 9.61 -15.50
N SER A 271 9.26 8.53 -14.93
CA SER A 271 7.82 8.28 -14.79
C SER A 271 7.13 9.14 -13.72
N CYS A 272 7.90 9.91 -12.93
CA CYS A 272 7.32 10.88 -11.99
C CYS A 272 6.95 12.19 -12.72
N SER A 273 5.79 12.75 -12.41
CA SER A 273 5.30 14.01 -12.99
C SER A 273 4.76 14.96 -11.93
N ASP A 274 4.74 16.26 -12.25
CA ASP A 274 4.32 17.34 -11.35
C ASP A 274 5.06 17.34 -10.00
N THR A 275 6.38 17.08 -10.03
CA THR A 275 7.19 16.98 -8.81
C THR A 275 7.68 18.35 -8.33
N VAL A 276 7.77 18.52 -7.02
CA VAL A 276 8.37 19.69 -6.37
C VAL A 276 9.44 19.21 -5.39
N VAL A 277 10.67 19.68 -5.56
CA VAL A 277 11.83 19.34 -4.73
C VAL A 277 12.52 20.63 -4.29
N GLU A 278 12.31 21.03 -3.04
CA GLU A 278 12.74 22.33 -2.51
C GLU A 278 13.28 22.21 -1.07
N ASP A 279 14.30 22.97 -0.70
CA ASP A 279 14.83 23.06 0.68
C ASP A 279 15.16 21.70 1.34
N ASN A 280 15.92 20.83 0.67
CA ASN A 280 16.22 19.45 1.10
C ASN A 280 17.72 19.17 1.35
#